data_AF-A0A2N5Z9Z3-F1
#
_entry.id   AF-A0A2N5Z9Z3-F1
#
_cell.length_a   1.000
_cell.length_b   1.000
_cell.length_c   1.000
_cell.angle_alpha   90.00
_cell.angle_beta   90.00
_cell.angle_gamma   90.00
#
_symmetry.space_group_name_H-M   'P 1'
#
loop_
_entity.id
_entity.type
_entity.pdbx_description
1 polymer ?
#
loop_
_entity_poly.entity_id
_entity_poly.type
_entity_poly.pdbx_seq_one_letter_code
_entity_poly.pdbx_strand_id
1 'polypeptide(L)'
;MGKSSIINRFLILKKFELLFSSFAIVFCTFFRELIFPLIFCFPFLFKKKKLISVESLLFLFYFFLMIIFRFLLNNQLLLKNYLLSFYFYFPLILIFFSKPFYSKNLLNKNLLSKITTLLVFFNLIGFFQFFLSFIKDGNDTGFLGLYGGSGLAQHGYGILNAIISLYYFATIIHTNQKKNKRLFVFFFLSFIFSFYSLGIIFYIFAIIFFFLFYKKKIKKKFIFLLIIFLLIGSSDFKPVKYARNTIVKIYINYIDNRAEKIPRKFLLYKEYFDISKTDFSFLLFGNGPGTFNSRSSFLLNGDYSTNFIFKKNKSMSYKMKTIILPLWNQKISSIRGKDGVKNQPFSSFISTLSEYGLLFFLLFFYFFIKRIKKFIAF
;
A
#
# COMPACT_ATOMS: atom_id res chain seq x y z
N MET A 1 -49.26 6.30 -8.22
CA MET A 1 -47.81 6.58 -8.37
C MET A 1 -47.48 6.64 -9.86
N GLY A 2 -47.17 7.82 -10.39
CA GLY A 2 -47.15 8.06 -11.85
C GLY A 2 -45.96 7.46 -12.60
N LYS A 3 -46.19 7.09 -13.87
CA LYS A 3 -45.19 6.58 -14.84
C LYS A 3 -43.92 7.45 -14.92
N SER A 4 -44.01 8.76 -14.68
CA SER A 4 -42.83 9.65 -14.65
C SER A 4 -41.85 9.33 -13.51
N SER A 5 -42.32 8.80 -12.38
CA SER A 5 -41.44 8.40 -11.26
C SER A 5 -40.60 7.15 -11.58
N ILE A 6 -41.13 6.26 -12.43
CA ILE A 6 -40.46 5.03 -12.86
C ILE A 6 -39.37 5.36 -13.89
N ILE A 7 -39.68 6.23 -14.87
CA ILE A 7 -38.72 6.68 -15.89
C ILE A 7 -37.56 7.43 -15.24
N ASN A 8 -37.83 8.32 -14.28
CA ASN A 8 -36.78 9.03 -13.55
C ASN A 8 -35.89 8.09 -12.75
N ARG A 9 -36.46 7.06 -12.09
CA ARG A 9 -35.68 6.04 -11.38
C ARG A 9 -34.80 5.23 -12.34
N PHE A 10 -35.32 4.85 -13.50
CA PHE A 10 -34.56 4.11 -14.52
C PHE A 10 -33.39 4.92 -15.07
N LEU A 11 -33.61 6.20 -15.42
CA LEU A 11 -32.55 7.09 -15.89
C LEU A 11 -31.47 7.33 -14.81
N ILE A 12 -31.86 7.47 -13.55
CA ILE A 12 -30.93 7.59 -12.42
C ILE A 12 -30.08 6.31 -12.30
N LEU A 13 -30.69 5.13 -12.36
CA LEU A 13 -29.97 3.86 -12.29
C LEU A 13 -28.97 3.69 -13.46
N LYS A 14 -29.38 4.05 -14.68
CA LYS A 14 -28.50 4.00 -15.87
C LYS A 14 -27.32 4.97 -15.76
N LYS A 15 -27.53 6.17 -15.21
CA LYS A 15 -26.45 7.14 -14.92
C LYS A 15 -25.45 6.59 -13.90
N PHE A 16 -25.92 5.98 -12.81
CA PHE A 16 -25.04 5.31 -11.85
C PHE A 16 -24.29 4.13 -12.46
N GLU A 17 -24.96 3.39 -13.35
CA GLU A 17 -24.36 2.26 -14.03
C GLU A 17 -23.18 2.67 -14.91
N LEU A 18 -23.36 3.72 -15.72
CA LEU A 18 -22.30 4.30 -16.54
C LEU A 18 -21.14 4.80 -15.67
N LEU A 19 -21.45 5.54 -14.60
CA LEU A 19 -20.46 6.06 -13.67
C LEU A 19 -19.63 4.93 -13.02
N PHE A 20 -20.25 3.83 -12.62
CA PHE A 20 -19.53 2.67 -12.10
C PHE A 20 -18.69 1.95 -13.15
N SER A 21 -19.16 1.85 -14.39
CA SER A 21 -18.35 1.30 -15.49
C SER A 21 -17.12 2.18 -15.74
N SER A 22 -17.31 3.50 -15.87
CA SER A 22 -16.21 4.44 -16.06
C SER A 22 -15.22 4.39 -14.90
N PHE A 23 -15.71 4.36 -13.65
CA PHE A 23 -14.85 4.21 -12.48
C PHE A 23 -14.09 2.89 -12.51
N ALA A 24 -14.74 1.77 -12.81
CA ALA A 24 -14.08 0.47 -12.87
C ALA A 24 -13.03 0.43 -13.99
N ILE A 25 -13.28 1.03 -15.16
CA ILE A 25 -12.31 1.14 -16.24
C ILE A 25 -11.10 1.96 -15.79
N VAL A 26 -11.31 3.16 -15.25
CA VAL A 26 -10.21 4.00 -14.77
C VAL A 26 -9.43 3.27 -13.68
N PHE A 27 -10.12 2.62 -12.74
CA PHE A 27 -9.50 1.91 -11.62
C PHE A 27 -8.70 0.69 -12.06
N CYS A 28 -9.23 -0.07 -13.01
CA CYS A 28 -8.67 -1.34 -13.49
C CYS A 28 -7.64 -1.18 -14.63
N THR A 29 -7.26 0.03 -15.03
CA THR A 29 -6.32 0.28 -16.14
C THR A 29 -5.17 1.20 -15.73
N PHE A 30 -4.28 1.53 -16.68
CA PHE A 30 -3.21 2.52 -16.49
C PHE A 30 -3.75 3.92 -16.12
N PHE A 31 -5.03 4.22 -16.37
CA PHE A 31 -5.66 5.48 -15.98
C PHE A 31 -5.91 5.64 -14.47
N ARG A 32 -5.61 4.64 -13.64
CA ARG A 32 -5.88 4.68 -12.19
C ARG A 32 -5.26 5.87 -11.46
N GLU A 33 -4.20 6.46 -12.02
CA GLU A 33 -3.56 7.66 -11.49
C GLU A 33 -4.52 8.86 -11.47
N LEU A 34 -5.51 8.89 -12.38
CA LEU A 34 -6.59 9.89 -12.41
C LEU A 34 -7.56 9.77 -11.23
N ILE A 35 -7.58 8.63 -10.52
CA ILE A 35 -8.40 8.47 -9.30
C ILE A 35 -7.74 9.15 -8.12
N PHE A 36 -6.43 9.39 -8.18
CA PHE A 36 -5.66 9.89 -7.05
C PHE A 36 -6.21 11.22 -6.49
N PRO A 37 -6.57 12.22 -7.31
CA PRO A 37 -7.29 13.44 -6.87
C PRO A 37 -8.64 13.15 -6.20
N LEU A 38 -9.34 12.12 -6.66
CA LEU A 38 -10.70 11.78 -6.23
C LEU A 38 -10.75 10.98 -4.92
N ILE A 39 -9.61 10.49 -4.44
CA ILE A 39 -9.52 9.73 -3.19
C ILE A 39 -10.06 10.57 -2.01
N PHE A 40 -9.89 11.90 -2.02
CA PHE A 40 -10.47 12.79 -1.01
C PHE A 40 -11.99 12.85 -1.02
N CYS A 41 -12.59 12.74 -2.20
CA CYS A 41 -14.03 12.77 -2.35
C CYS A 41 -14.66 11.47 -1.86
N PHE A 42 -13.90 10.36 -1.85
CA PHE A 42 -14.42 9.02 -1.56
C PHE A 42 -15.09 8.94 -0.19
N PRO A 43 -14.50 9.40 0.93
CA PRO A 43 -15.18 9.44 2.23
C PRO A 43 -16.43 10.32 2.23
N PHE A 44 -16.44 11.43 1.49
CA PHE A 44 -17.60 12.32 1.40
C PHE A 44 -18.73 11.77 0.53
N LEU A 45 -18.44 10.92 -0.47
CA LEU A 45 -19.47 10.22 -1.25
C LEU A 45 -20.31 9.28 -0.39
N PHE A 46 -19.77 8.82 0.74
CA PHE A 46 -20.51 8.03 1.71
C PHE A 46 -21.15 8.86 2.85
N LYS A 47 -21.24 10.19 2.71
CA LYS A 47 -21.78 11.19 3.69
C LYS A 47 -23.04 10.79 4.45
N LYS A 48 -23.87 9.91 3.89
CA LYS A 48 -25.16 9.53 4.47
C LYS A 48 -25.09 8.61 5.69
N LYS A 49 -23.90 8.18 6.16
CA LYS A 49 -23.78 7.29 7.35
C LYS A 49 -22.63 7.71 8.26
N LYS A 50 -22.79 7.49 9.58
CA LYS A 50 -21.79 7.66 10.65
C LYS A 50 -20.54 6.77 10.41
N LEU A 51 -19.79 7.06 9.35
CA LEU A 51 -18.63 6.30 8.89
C LEU A 51 -17.37 6.71 9.64
N ILE A 52 -17.25 7.99 9.95
CA ILE A 52 -16.19 8.51 10.79
C ILE A 52 -16.50 8.07 12.21
N SER A 53 -15.65 7.19 12.73
CA SER A 53 -15.70 6.76 14.11
C SER A 53 -15.10 7.82 15.04
N VAL A 54 -15.49 7.82 16.32
CA VAL A 54 -14.85 8.72 17.30
C VAL A 54 -13.34 8.46 17.34
N GLU A 55 -12.92 7.20 17.16
CA GLU A 55 -11.51 6.83 17.06
C GLU A 55 -10.80 7.51 15.87
N SER A 56 -11.44 7.62 14.69
CA SER A 56 -10.86 8.38 13.59
C SER A 56 -10.75 9.87 13.88
N LEU A 57 -11.74 10.47 14.53
CA LEU A 57 -11.67 11.89 14.91
C LEU A 57 -10.55 12.14 15.91
N LEU A 58 -10.40 11.27 16.91
CA LEU A 58 -9.29 11.34 17.87
C LEU A 58 -7.93 11.17 17.19
N PHE A 59 -7.84 10.26 16.22
CA PHE A 59 -6.61 10.07 15.45
C PHE A 59 -6.25 11.29 14.60
N LEU A 60 -7.25 11.91 13.96
CA LEU A 60 -7.07 13.14 13.19
C LEU A 60 -6.70 14.33 14.08
N PHE A 61 -7.32 14.44 15.25
CA PHE A 61 -6.97 15.44 16.25
C PHE A 61 -5.53 15.26 16.73
N TYR A 62 -5.11 14.03 17.02
CA TYR A 62 -3.72 13.74 17.37
C TYR A 62 -2.75 14.10 16.23
N PHE A 63 -3.07 13.74 14.98
CA PHE A 63 -2.28 14.13 13.81
C PHE A 63 -2.12 15.65 13.71
N PHE A 64 -3.19 16.41 13.97
CA PHE A 64 -3.16 17.87 13.99
C PHE A 64 -2.31 18.42 15.14
N LEU A 65 -2.43 17.87 16.36
CA LEU A 65 -1.57 18.23 17.49
C LEU A 65 -0.08 17.99 17.18
N MET A 66 0.24 16.90 16.49
CA MET A 66 1.63 16.61 16.08
C MET A 66 2.18 17.66 15.11
N ILE A 67 1.34 18.20 14.22
CA ILE A 67 1.73 19.31 13.33
C ILE A 67 2.04 20.55 14.15
N ILE A 68 1.14 20.95 15.07
CA ILE A 68 1.34 22.13 15.92
C ILE A 68 2.60 21.97 16.76
N PHE A 69 2.76 20.82 17.43
CA PHE A 69 3.90 20.56 18.30
C PHE A 69 5.22 20.59 17.54
N ARG A 70 5.26 20.02 16.31
CA ARG A 70 6.47 20.07 15.48
C ARG A 70 6.77 21.46 14.94
N PHE A 71 5.75 22.25 14.63
CA PHE A 71 5.94 23.65 14.30
C PHE A 71 6.59 24.41 15.46
N LEU A 72 6.12 24.21 16.69
CA LEU A 72 6.67 24.84 17.90
C LEU A 72 8.12 24.42 18.19
N LEU A 73 8.46 23.14 17.97
CA LEU A 73 9.81 22.64 18.26
C LEU A 73 10.87 23.05 17.24
N ASN A 74 10.51 23.07 15.95
CA ASN A 74 11.51 23.19 14.87
C ASN A 74 11.55 24.59 14.26
N ASN A 75 10.65 25.51 14.65
CA ASN A 75 10.48 26.85 14.07
C ASN A 75 10.39 26.86 12.52
N GLN A 76 10.01 25.74 11.92
CA GLN A 76 9.90 25.56 10.47
C GLN A 76 8.47 25.15 10.13
N LEU A 77 7.67 26.09 9.65
CA LEU A 77 6.33 25.79 9.13
C LEU A 77 6.44 25.24 7.70
N LEU A 78 6.75 23.95 7.57
CA LEU A 78 6.68 23.26 6.28
C LEU A 78 5.22 22.89 5.93
N LEU A 79 4.34 23.89 5.88
CA LEU A 79 2.89 23.72 5.72
C LEU A 79 2.53 22.89 4.48
N LYS A 80 3.24 23.10 3.36
CA LYS A 80 3.03 22.33 2.12
C LYS A 80 3.31 20.83 2.35
N ASN A 81 4.36 20.50 3.10
CA ASN A 81 4.72 19.12 3.45
C ASN A 81 3.64 18.50 4.33
N TYR A 82 3.13 19.24 5.31
CA TYR A 82 2.05 18.78 6.17
C TYR A 82 0.76 18.56 5.40
N LEU A 83 0.35 19.52 4.57
CA LEU A 83 -0.86 19.41 3.76
C LEU A 83 -0.78 18.25 2.77
N LEU A 84 0.35 18.07 2.10
CA LEU A 84 0.52 16.96 1.15
C LEU A 84 0.65 15.61 1.87
N SER A 85 1.30 15.55 3.03
CA SER A 85 1.35 14.32 3.81
C SER A 85 -0.03 13.95 4.36
N PHE A 86 -0.77 14.94 4.86
CA PHE A 86 -2.17 14.77 5.23
C PHE A 86 -3.00 14.32 4.02
N TYR A 87 -2.73 14.89 2.84
CA TYR A 87 -3.35 14.47 1.59
C TYR A 87 -3.20 12.95 1.39
N PHE A 88 -1.99 12.41 1.54
CA PHE A 88 -1.75 10.98 1.37
C PHE A 88 -2.34 10.10 2.49
N TYR A 89 -2.22 10.51 3.75
CA TYR A 89 -2.57 9.68 4.90
C TYR A 89 -4.07 9.74 5.27
N PHE A 90 -4.72 10.89 5.11
CA PHE A 90 -6.09 11.11 5.54
C PHE A 90 -7.08 10.10 4.97
N PRO A 91 -7.08 9.80 3.65
CA PRO A 91 -8.03 8.85 3.10
C PRO A 91 -7.77 7.43 3.60
N LEU A 92 -6.51 7.06 3.80
CA LEU A 92 -6.14 5.75 4.35
C LEU A 92 -6.65 5.61 5.79
N ILE A 93 -6.44 6.63 6.63
CA ILE A 93 -6.94 6.67 8.02
C ILE A 93 -8.47 6.55 8.04
N LEU A 94 -9.15 7.32 7.18
CA LEU A 94 -10.61 7.29 7.12
C LEU A 94 -11.14 5.93 6.67
N ILE A 95 -10.57 5.33 5.61
CA ILE A 95 -10.97 4.00 5.14
C ILE A 95 -10.73 2.98 6.25
N PHE A 96 -9.58 3.03 6.92
CA PHE A 96 -9.17 2.08 7.94
C PHE A 96 -10.07 2.10 9.18
N PHE A 97 -10.44 3.29 9.64
CA PHE A 97 -11.32 3.47 10.80
C PHE A 97 -12.81 3.49 10.44
N SER A 98 -13.15 3.47 9.15
CA SER A 98 -14.53 3.39 8.71
C SER A 98 -15.21 2.13 9.21
N LYS A 99 -16.50 2.25 9.54
CA LYS A 99 -17.34 1.09 9.84
C LYS A 99 -17.63 0.29 8.57
N PRO A 100 -17.36 -1.04 8.53
CA PRO A 100 -17.79 -1.86 7.41
C PRO A 100 -19.30 -1.72 7.33
N PHE A 101 -19.79 -1.27 6.19
CA PHE A 101 -21.21 -1.11 5.97
C PHE A 101 -21.69 -2.29 5.14
N TYR A 102 -22.40 -3.24 5.78
CA TYR A 102 -23.06 -4.30 5.06
C TYR A 102 -24.27 -3.72 4.32
N SER A 103 -24.03 -3.38 3.06
CA SER A 103 -25.08 -2.90 2.18
C SER A 103 -25.69 -4.08 1.45
N LYS A 104 -26.97 -4.35 1.66
CA LYS A 104 -27.76 -5.18 0.74
C LYS A 104 -27.93 -4.50 -0.63
N ASN A 105 -27.50 -3.24 -0.81
CA ASN A 105 -27.73 -2.49 -2.03
C ASN A 105 -27.10 -3.18 -3.24
N LEU A 106 -27.91 -3.37 -4.29
CA LEU A 106 -27.49 -3.84 -5.61
C LEU A 106 -26.29 -3.04 -6.17
N LEU A 107 -26.18 -1.75 -5.85
CA LEU A 107 -25.13 -0.86 -6.36
C LEU A 107 -23.70 -1.37 -6.06
N ASN A 108 -23.46 -1.91 -4.86
CA ASN A 108 -22.14 -2.44 -4.49
C ASN A 108 -21.84 -3.76 -5.20
N LYS A 109 -22.86 -4.61 -5.38
CA LYS A 109 -22.73 -5.86 -6.14
C LYS A 109 -22.45 -5.58 -7.61
N ASN A 110 -23.10 -4.58 -8.18
CA ASN A 110 -22.91 -4.17 -9.58
C ASN A 110 -21.50 -3.63 -9.81
N LEU A 111 -20.99 -2.74 -8.95
CA LEU A 111 -19.62 -2.22 -9.09
C LEU A 111 -18.57 -3.34 -8.99
N LEU A 112 -18.68 -4.21 -7.98
CA LEU A 112 -17.73 -5.30 -7.80
C LEU A 112 -17.81 -6.33 -8.93
N SER A 113 -19.01 -6.62 -9.44
CA SER A 113 -19.19 -7.47 -10.62
C SER A 113 -18.50 -6.86 -11.83
N LYS A 114 -18.63 -5.55 -12.07
CA LYS A 114 -17.95 -4.86 -13.18
C LYS A 114 -16.44 -4.90 -13.05
N ILE A 115 -15.91 -4.60 -11.86
CA ILE A 115 -14.47 -4.72 -11.56
C ILE A 115 -14.00 -6.15 -11.81
N THR A 116 -14.76 -7.16 -11.34
CA THR A 116 -14.44 -8.57 -11.56
C THR A 116 -14.41 -8.89 -13.06
N THR A 117 -15.44 -8.54 -13.81
CA THR A 117 -15.53 -8.82 -15.25
C THR A 117 -14.39 -8.17 -16.03
N LEU A 118 -14.09 -6.90 -15.75
CA LEU A 118 -12.98 -6.18 -16.38
C LEU A 118 -11.63 -6.82 -16.04
N LEU A 119 -11.38 -7.16 -14.77
CA LEU A 119 -10.14 -7.81 -14.39
C LEU A 119 -10.03 -9.23 -14.96
N VAL A 120 -11.13 -9.98 -15.10
CA VAL A 120 -11.10 -11.27 -15.82
C VAL A 120 -10.62 -11.06 -17.25
N PHE A 121 -11.18 -10.09 -17.96
CA PHE A 121 -10.75 -9.76 -19.32
C PHE A 121 -9.27 -9.35 -19.37
N PHE A 122 -8.80 -8.49 -18.47
CA PHE A 122 -7.39 -8.10 -18.42
C PHE A 122 -6.45 -9.24 -18.03
N ASN A 123 -6.88 -10.15 -17.15
CA ASN A 123 -6.11 -11.32 -16.75
C ASN A 123 -5.95 -12.29 -17.90
N LEU A 124 -6.99 -12.49 -18.73
CA LEU A 124 -6.89 -13.29 -19.95
C LEU A 124 -5.87 -12.70 -20.93
N ILE A 125 -5.87 -11.38 -21.13
CA ILE A 125 -4.84 -10.69 -21.91
C ILE A 125 -3.46 -10.91 -21.28
N GLY A 126 -3.34 -10.77 -19.96
CA GLY A 126 -2.10 -10.99 -19.23
C GLY A 126 -1.56 -12.42 -19.35
N PHE A 127 -2.43 -13.43 -19.31
CA PHE A 127 -2.05 -14.82 -19.55
C PHE A 127 -1.53 -15.00 -20.97
N PHE A 128 -2.23 -14.46 -21.96
CA PHE A 128 -1.79 -14.51 -23.35
C PHE A 128 -0.42 -13.85 -23.56
N GLN A 129 -0.22 -12.64 -23.01
CA GLN A 129 1.07 -11.94 -23.04
C GLN A 129 2.18 -12.73 -22.33
N PHE A 130 1.88 -13.33 -21.17
CA PHE A 130 2.82 -14.17 -20.45
C PHE A 130 3.25 -15.38 -21.28
N PHE A 131 2.31 -16.11 -21.89
CA PHE A 131 2.63 -17.25 -22.75
C PHE A 131 3.48 -16.85 -23.96
N LEU A 132 3.15 -15.74 -24.64
CA LEU A 132 3.95 -15.24 -25.76
C LEU A 132 5.37 -14.85 -25.33
N SER A 133 5.52 -14.12 -24.22
CA SER A 133 6.81 -13.72 -23.67
C SER A 133 7.66 -14.92 -23.25
N PHE A 134 7.01 -15.92 -22.65
CA PHE A 134 7.66 -17.15 -22.22
C PHE A 134 8.17 -17.96 -23.42
N ILE A 135 7.37 -18.12 -24.48
CA ILE A 135 7.78 -18.83 -25.70
C ILE A 135 8.92 -18.10 -26.42
N LYS A 136 8.86 -16.77 -26.50
CA LYS A 136 9.81 -15.98 -27.29
C LYS A 136 11.18 -15.86 -26.63
N ASP A 137 11.20 -15.47 -25.35
CA ASP A 137 12.42 -15.01 -24.68
C ASP A 137 12.71 -15.78 -23.38
N GLY A 138 11.86 -16.73 -22.99
CA GLY A 138 11.93 -17.38 -21.66
C GLY A 138 11.74 -16.38 -20.50
N ASN A 139 11.20 -15.19 -20.78
CA ASN A 139 11.07 -14.11 -19.83
C ASN A 139 9.75 -14.19 -19.07
N ASP A 140 9.86 -14.23 -17.75
CA ASP A 140 8.74 -14.36 -16.81
C ASP A 140 7.96 -13.05 -16.61
N THR A 141 8.40 -11.92 -17.18
CA THR A 141 7.81 -10.59 -16.92
C THR A 141 6.59 -10.24 -17.78
N GLY A 142 6.03 -11.21 -18.53
CA GLY A 142 5.00 -10.95 -19.54
C GLY A 142 3.57 -10.71 -19.01
N PHE A 143 3.30 -10.94 -17.72
CA PHE A 143 1.93 -10.81 -17.18
C PHE A 143 1.56 -9.35 -16.84
N LEU A 144 1.19 -8.57 -17.87
CA LEU A 144 0.93 -7.13 -17.74
C LEU A 144 -0.56 -6.75 -17.90
N GLY A 145 -1.33 -7.52 -18.68
CA GLY A 145 -2.69 -7.16 -19.05
C GLY A 145 -2.75 -5.82 -19.79
N LEU A 146 -3.71 -4.97 -19.42
CA LEU A 146 -3.84 -3.58 -19.89
C LEU A 146 -3.37 -2.55 -18.84
N TYR A 147 -2.51 -2.98 -17.92
CA TYR A 147 -2.02 -2.10 -16.85
C TYR A 147 -0.79 -1.27 -17.24
N GLY A 148 -0.10 -1.66 -18.31
CA GLY A 148 1.15 -1.05 -18.75
C GLY A 148 2.38 -1.79 -18.22
N GLY A 149 3.53 -1.60 -18.86
CA GLY A 149 4.78 -2.31 -18.58
C GLY A 149 5.64 -1.76 -17.45
N SER A 150 5.20 -0.69 -16.76
CA SER A 150 5.98 -0.15 -15.64
C SER A 150 5.87 -1.08 -14.42
N GLY A 151 6.95 -1.22 -13.64
CA GLY A 151 6.91 -2.05 -12.42
C GLY A 151 5.81 -1.63 -11.44
N LEU A 152 5.53 -0.31 -11.36
CA LEU A 152 4.44 0.22 -10.54
C LEU A 152 3.07 -0.20 -11.09
N ALA A 153 2.86 -0.16 -12.41
CA ALA A 153 1.67 -0.67 -13.08
C ALA A 153 1.41 -2.14 -12.73
N GLN A 154 2.39 -3.00 -12.98
CA GLN A 154 2.35 -4.44 -12.74
C GLN A 154 2.11 -4.79 -11.26
N HIS A 155 2.78 -4.11 -10.33
CA HIS A 155 2.54 -4.34 -8.90
C HIS A 155 1.13 -3.93 -8.48
N GLY A 156 0.63 -2.79 -8.97
CA GLY A 156 -0.74 -2.37 -8.67
C GLY A 156 -1.78 -3.33 -9.25
N TYR A 157 -1.50 -3.92 -10.43
CA TYR A 157 -2.34 -4.97 -11.02
C TYR A 157 -2.37 -6.22 -10.14
N GLY A 158 -1.20 -6.69 -9.70
CA GLY A 158 -1.07 -7.78 -8.75
C GLY A 158 -1.84 -7.53 -7.45
N ILE A 159 -1.74 -6.33 -6.88
CA ILE A 159 -2.47 -5.94 -5.66
C ILE A 159 -3.99 -6.04 -5.86
N LEU A 160 -4.51 -5.65 -7.03
CA LEU A 160 -5.95 -5.78 -7.29
C LEU A 160 -6.40 -7.22 -7.41
N ASN A 161 -5.63 -8.05 -8.13
CA ASN A 161 -5.87 -9.49 -8.18
C ASN A 161 -5.84 -10.12 -6.79
N ALA A 162 -4.91 -9.71 -5.92
CA ALA A 162 -4.86 -10.13 -4.52
C ALA A 162 -6.11 -9.69 -3.74
N ILE A 163 -6.54 -8.44 -3.85
CA ILE A 163 -7.74 -7.94 -3.15
C ILE A 163 -9.00 -8.71 -3.59
N ILE A 164 -9.18 -8.91 -4.89
CA ILE A 164 -10.34 -9.65 -5.42
C ILE A 164 -10.27 -11.13 -5.04
N SER A 165 -9.07 -11.72 -5.04
CA SER A 165 -8.87 -13.08 -4.53
C SER A 165 -9.29 -13.19 -3.06
N LEU A 166 -8.83 -12.29 -2.18
CA LEU A 166 -9.26 -12.26 -0.78
C LEU A 166 -10.76 -12.07 -0.60
N TYR A 167 -11.40 -11.26 -1.45
CA TYR A 167 -12.86 -11.11 -1.44
C TYR A 167 -13.58 -12.45 -1.73
N TYR A 168 -13.15 -13.17 -2.77
CA TYR A 168 -13.74 -14.48 -3.08
C TYR A 168 -13.38 -15.53 -2.04
N PHE A 169 -12.19 -15.48 -1.46
CA PHE A 169 -11.79 -16.32 -0.33
C PHE A 169 -12.73 -16.15 0.86
N ALA A 170 -12.97 -14.91 1.29
CA ALA A 170 -13.93 -14.61 2.35
C ALA A 170 -15.34 -15.12 1.99
N THR A 171 -15.77 -14.93 0.74
CA THR A 171 -17.09 -15.40 0.27
C THR A 171 -17.20 -16.93 0.27
N ILE A 172 -16.13 -17.66 -0.04
CA ILE A 172 -16.08 -19.13 0.02
C ILE A 172 -16.29 -19.61 1.46
N ILE A 173 -15.65 -18.96 2.43
CA ILE A 173 -15.78 -19.30 3.85
C ILE A 173 -17.24 -19.21 4.30
N HIS A 174 -18.00 -18.24 3.79
CA HIS A 174 -19.41 -18.03 4.19
C HIS A 174 -20.43 -18.82 3.37
N THR A 175 -20.22 -18.99 2.06
CA THR A 175 -21.26 -19.52 1.15
C THR A 175 -20.91 -20.87 0.53
N ASN A 176 -19.62 -21.26 0.54
CA ASN A 176 -19.09 -22.48 -0.06
C ASN A 176 -19.46 -22.73 -1.55
N GLN A 177 -19.83 -21.69 -2.31
CA GLN A 177 -20.25 -21.84 -3.71
C GLN A 177 -19.06 -22.19 -4.64
N LYS A 178 -19.25 -23.16 -5.55
CA LYS A 178 -18.23 -23.59 -6.53
C LYS A 178 -17.73 -22.46 -7.42
N LYS A 179 -18.61 -21.54 -7.85
CA LYS A 179 -18.24 -20.36 -8.67
C LYS A 179 -17.17 -19.51 -7.99
N ASN A 180 -17.34 -19.24 -6.69
CA ASN A 180 -16.41 -18.41 -5.92
C ASN A 180 -15.04 -19.09 -5.77
N LYS A 181 -15.00 -20.42 -5.65
CA LYS A 181 -13.75 -21.21 -5.64
C LYS A 181 -12.95 -21.03 -6.93
N ARG A 182 -13.62 -21.12 -8.09
CA ARG A 182 -12.97 -20.91 -9.41
C ARG A 182 -12.42 -19.49 -9.54
N LEU A 183 -13.20 -18.49 -9.17
CA LEU A 183 -12.77 -17.09 -9.21
C LEU A 183 -11.61 -16.82 -8.25
N PHE A 184 -11.66 -17.35 -7.03
CA PHE A 184 -10.55 -17.27 -6.08
C PHE A 184 -9.25 -17.81 -6.67
N VAL A 185 -9.28 -19.03 -7.22
CA VAL A 185 -8.09 -19.67 -7.83
C VAL A 185 -7.60 -18.86 -9.01
N PHE A 186 -8.50 -18.42 -9.90
CA PHE A 186 -8.14 -17.61 -11.06
C PHE A 186 -7.41 -16.33 -10.66
N PHE A 187 -7.99 -15.53 -9.76
CA PHE A 187 -7.37 -14.28 -9.29
C PHE A 187 -6.11 -14.51 -8.46
N PHE A 188 -6.03 -15.60 -7.70
CA PHE A 188 -4.83 -15.97 -6.96
C PHE A 188 -3.67 -16.31 -7.90
N LEU A 189 -3.92 -17.09 -8.95
CA LEU A 189 -2.92 -17.40 -9.97
C LEU A 189 -2.49 -16.13 -10.70
N SER A 190 -3.43 -15.29 -11.14
CA SER A 190 -3.10 -14.00 -11.79
C SER A 190 -2.26 -13.10 -10.88
N PHE A 191 -2.51 -13.10 -9.58
CA PHE A 191 -1.67 -12.40 -8.61
C PHE A 191 -0.24 -12.96 -8.54
N ILE A 192 -0.09 -14.29 -8.51
CA ILE A 192 1.24 -14.94 -8.53
C ILE A 192 1.99 -14.59 -9.83
N PHE A 193 1.32 -14.71 -10.98
CA PHE A 193 1.92 -14.41 -12.28
C PHE A 193 2.25 -12.93 -12.47
N SER A 194 1.67 -12.02 -11.68
CA SER A 194 2.09 -10.61 -11.67
C SER A 194 3.48 -10.40 -11.04
N PHE A 195 4.19 -11.47 -10.62
CA PHE A 195 5.56 -11.48 -10.05
C PHE A 195 5.81 -10.46 -8.93
N TYR A 196 4.80 -10.18 -8.12
CA TYR A 196 4.94 -9.30 -6.95
C TYR A 196 5.31 -10.12 -5.70
N SER A 197 6.58 -10.54 -5.60
CA SER A 197 7.09 -11.44 -4.55
C SER A 197 6.83 -10.93 -3.12
N LEU A 198 7.08 -9.65 -2.85
CA LEU A 198 6.76 -9.02 -1.56
C LEU A 198 5.24 -9.02 -1.31
N GLY A 199 4.45 -8.86 -2.37
CA GLY A 199 3.00 -9.00 -2.29
C GLY A 199 2.59 -10.37 -1.79
N ILE A 200 3.18 -11.43 -2.34
CA ILE A 200 2.85 -12.82 -1.93
C ILE A 200 3.11 -12.99 -0.43
N ILE A 201 4.21 -12.46 0.08
CA ILE A 201 4.52 -12.46 1.51
C ILE A 201 3.43 -11.73 2.30
N PHE A 202 3.04 -10.52 1.89
CA PHE A 202 1.96 -9.77 2.55
C PHE A 202 0.60 -10.46 2.44
N TYR A 203 0.32 -11.12 1.33
CA TYR A 203 -0.91 -11.89 1.11
C TYR A 203 -0.97 -13.09 2.06
N ILE A 204 0.13 -13.82 2.18
CA ILE A 204 0.28 -14.91 3.15
C ILE A 204 0.11 -14.35 4.58
N PHE A 205 0.79 -13.26 4.93
CA PHE A 205 0.60 -12.62 6.24
C PHE A 205 -0.85 -12.18 6.48
N ALA A 206 -1.55 -11.65 5.49
CA ALA A 206 -2.95 -11.27 5.62
C ALA A 206 -3.84 -12.49 5.90
N ILE A 207 -3.61 -13.62 5.21
CA ILE A 207 -4.31 -14.89 5.47
C ILE A 207 -3.96 -15.43 6.86
N ILE A 208 -2.68 -15.41 7.24
CA ILE A 208 -2.22 -15.82 8.57
C ILE A 208 -2.91 -15.00 9.64
N PHE A 209 -2.87 -13.69 9.50
CA PHE A 209 -3.48 -12.75 10.42
C PHE A 209 -4.98 -13.02 10.53
N PHE A 210 -5.68 -13.14 9.41
CA PHE A 210 -7.10 -13.50 9.39
C PHE A 210 -7.37 -14.79 10.19
N PHE A 211 -6.62 -15.87 9.94
CA PHE A 211 -6.83 -17.15 10.63
C PHE A 211 -6.41 -17.19 12.10
N LEU A 212 -5.43 -16.37 12.52
CA LEU A 212 -5.05 -16.23 13.92
C LEU A 212 -6.20 -15.69 14.77
N PHE A 213 -7.07 -14.90 14.15
CA PHE A 213 -8.23 -14.28 14.75
C PHE A 213 -9.55 -14.98 14.40
N TYR A 214 -9.58 -15.82 13.37
CA TYR A 214 -10.72 -16.65 13.00
C TYR A 214 -10.84 -17.87 13.93
N LYS A 215 -12.07 -18.28 14.25
CA LYS A 215 -12.49 -19.41 15.12
C LYS A 215 -11.36 -20.31 15.67
N LYS A 216 -11.27 -20.45 17.01
CA LYS A 216 -10.22 -21.19 17.75
C LYS A 216 -9.80 -22.55 17.16
N LYS A 217 -10.72 -23.34 16.59
CA LYS A 217 -10.43 -24.66 16.01
C LYS A 217 -9.58 -24.61 14.73
N ILE A 218 -9.73 -23.57 13.91
CA ILE A 218 -9.00 -23.41 12.64
C ILE A 218 -7.58 -22.88 12.89
N LYS A 219 -7.42 -22.06 13.93
CA LYS A 219 -6.13 -21.51 14.39
C LYS A 219 -5.06 -22.60 14.58
N LYS A 220 -5.39 -23.73 15.21
CA LYS A 220 -4.42 -24.82 15.46
C LYS A 220 -3.89 -25.46 14.18
N LYS A 221 -4.79 -25.82 13.24
CA LYS A 221 -4.41 -26.39 11.93
C LYS A 221 -3.54 -25.44 11.12
N PHE A 222 -3.80 -24.15 11.26
CA PHE A 222 -3.09 -23.13 10.53
C PHE A 222 -1.70 -22.80 11.13
N ILE A 223 -1.57 -22.74 12.46
CA ILE A 223 -0.25 -22.65 13.12
C ILE A 223 0.64 -23.83 12.73
N PHE A 224 0.06 -25.03 12.65
CA PHE A 224 0.79 -26.22 12.20
C PHE A 224 1.29 -26.09 10.75
N LEU A 225 0.47 -25.60 9.82
CA LEU A 225 0.89 -25.30 8.44
C LEU A 225 1.98 -24.23 8.36
N LEU A 226 1.91 -23.19 9.20
CA LEU A 226 2.94 -22.15 9.29
C LEU A 226 4.27 -22.75 9.76
N ILE A 227 4.25 -23.60 10.79
CA ILE A 227 5.45 -24.29 11.28
C ILE A 227 6.05 -25.16 10.18
N ILE A 228 5.23 -25.94 9.45
CA ILE A 228 5.70 -26.70 8.29
C ILE A 228 6.34 -25.79 7.24
N PHE A 229 5.69 -24.68 6.90
CA PHE A 229 6.23 -23.73 5.91
C PHE A 229 7.58 -23.14 6.37
N LEU A 230 7.72 -22.80 7.65
CA LEU A 230 8.97 -22.31 8.24
C LEU A 230 10.05 -23.39 8.28
N LEU A 231 9.69 -24.65 8.57
CA LEU A 231 10.61 -25.78 8.55
C LEU A 231 11.09 -26.08 7.13
N ILE A 232 10.20 -26.07 6.14
CA ILE A 232 10.58 -26.18 4.71
C ILE A 232 11.48 -25.01 4.31
N GLY A 233 11.17 -23.79 4.76
CA GLY A 233 12.00 -22.61 4.55
C GLY A 233 13.35 -22.65 5.27
N SER A 234 13.54 -23.53 6.27
CA SER A 234 14.82 -23.71 6.97
C SER A 234 15.77 -24.69 6.29
N SER A 235 15.27 -25.47 5.32
CA SER A 235 16.09 -26.35 4.48
C SER A 235 16.92 -25.57 3.45
N ASP A 236 17.82 -26.23 2.72
CA ASP A 236 18.72 -25.72 1.66
C ASP A 236 18.01 -25.09 0.44
N PHE A 237 16.81 -24.55 0.63
CA PHE A 237 16.02 -23.86 -0.36
C PHE A 237 16.80 -22.66 -0.93
N LYS A 238 17.07 -22.72 -2.24
CA LYS A 238 17.93 -21.75 -2.96
C LYS A 238 17.59 -20.27 -2.64
N PRO A 239 16.32 -19.84 -2.57
CA PRO A 239 15.98 -18.46 -2.20
C PRO A 239 16.44 -18.04 -0.79
N VAL A 240 16.37 -18.95 0.19
CA VAL A 240 16.77 -18.66 1.58
C VAL A 240 18.29 -18.59 1.66
N LYS A 241 19.00 -19.52 1.00
CA LYS A 241 20.45 -19.47 0.86
C LYS A 241 20.92 -18.19 0.15
N TYR A 242 20.23 -17.78 -0.91
CA TYR A 242 20.49 -16.52 -1.61
C TYR A 242 20.28 -15.30 -0.69
N ALA A 243 19.18 -15.25 0.06
CA ALA A 243 18.89 -14.18 1.00
C ALA A 243 19.96 -14.10 2.10
N ARG A 244 20.32 -15.24 2.70
CA ARG A 244 21.41 -15.33 3.70
C ARG A 244 22.73 -14.84 3.14
N ASN A 245 23.15 -15.33 1.97
CA ASN A 245 24.39 -14.92 1.32
C ASN A 245 24.39 -13.43 0.98
N THR A 246 23.24 -12.88 0.59
CA THR A 246 23.08 -11.44 0.34
C THR A 246 23.27 -10.63 1.62
N ILE A 247 22.66 -11.05 2.73
CA ILE A 247 22.82 -10.40 4.05
C ILE A 247 24.30 -10.43 4.49
N VAL A 248 24.95 -11.60 4.40
CA VAL A 248 26.38 -11.74 4.74
C VAL A 248 27.25 -10.83 3.88
N LYS A 249 27.02 -10.78 2.56
CA LYS A 249 27.76 -9.87 1.66
C LYS A 249 27.56 -8.41 2.02
N ILE A 250 26.35 -8.00 2.39
CA ILE A 250 26.06 -6.63 2.84
C ILE A 250 26.84 -6.32 4.11
N TYR A 251 26.87 -7.25 5.07
CA TYR A 251 27.60 -7.10 6.32
C TYR A 251 29.12 -7.00 6.12
N ILE A 252 29.70 -7.84 5.26
CA ILE A 252 31.13 -7.75 4.90
C ILE A 252 31.44 -6.40 4.26
N ASN A 253 30.64 -5.97 3.26
CA ASN A 253 30.84 -4.67 2.62
C ASN A 253 30.72 -3.49 3.62
N TYR A 254 29.92 -3.64 4.67
CA TYR A 254 29.79 -2.66 5.73
C TYR A 254 31.07 -2.58 6.59
N ILE A 255 31.60 -3.73 7.02
CA ILE A 255 32.86 -3.80 7.79
C ILE A 255 34.04 -3.25 6.96
N ASP A 256 34.12 -3.62 5.68
CA ASP A 256 35.19 -3.19 4.77
C ASP A 256 35.08 -1.71 4.34
N ASN A 257 34.13 -0.95 4.89
CA ASN A 257 33.86 0.45 4.52
C ASN A 257 33.63 0.67 3.01
N ARG A 258 33.10 -0.33 2.30
CA ARG A 258 32.79 -0.26 0.86
C ARG A 258 31.43 0.39 0.65
N ALA A 259 31.32 1.67 1.00
CA ALA A 259 30.06 2.43 1.03
C ALA A 259 29.22 2.30 -0.26
N GLU A 260 29.88 2.25 -1.42
CA GLU A 260 29.21 2.11 -2.73
C GLU A 260 28.47 0.78 -2.94
N LYS A 261 28.87 -0.27 -2.20
CA LYS A 261 28.29 -1.62 -2.29
C LYS A 261 27.22 -1.87 -1.23
N ILE A 262 27.03 -0.94 -0.28
CA ILE A 262 26.05 -1.07 0.78
C ILE A 262 24.68 -0.61 0.25
N PRO A 263 23.61 -1.41 0.39
CA PRO A 263 22.28 -0.98 -0.04
C PRO A 263 21.83 0.27 0.72
N ARG A 264 21.40 1.29 -0.01
CA ARG A 264 21.04 2.60 0.58
C ARG A 264 19.86 2.51 1.55
N LYS A 265 18.98 1.51 1.38
CA LYS A 265 17.95 1.19 2.38
C LYS A 265 18.55 0.77 3.72
N PHE A 266 19.64 0.01 3.73
CA PHE A 266 20.33 -0.35 4.98
C PHE A 266 20.90 0.91 5.66
N LEU A 267 21.58 1.77 4.89
CA LEU A 267 22.12 3.04 5.38
C LEU A 267 21.03 3.91 6.01
N LEU A 268 19.88 4.06 5.34
CA LEU A 268 18.72 4.77 5.90
C LEU A 268 18.31 4.23 7.28
N TYR A 269 18.19 2.92 7.43
CA TYR A 269 17.78 2.33 8.70
C TYR A 269 18.82 2.61 9.79
N LYS A 270 20.11 2.48 9.47
CA LYS A 270 21.20 2.83 10.37
C LYS A 270 21.10 4.30 10.82
N GLU A 271 21.03 5.23 9.88
CA GLU A 271 20.92 6.68 10.16
C GLU A 271 19.71 6.98 11.06
N TYR A 272 18.55 6.38 10.77
CA TYR A 272 17.38 6.52 11.63
C TYR A 272 17.65 6.06 13.07
N PHE A 273 18.29 4.91 13.26
CA PHE A 273 18.61 4.39 14.60
C PHE A 273 19.64 5.23 15.33
N ASP A 274 20.68 5.70 14.64
CA ASP A 274 21.74 6.50 15.25
C ASP A 274 21.22 7.88 15.69
N ILE A 275 20.34 8.50 14.89
CA ILE A 275 19.64 9.73 15.28
C ILE A 275 18.68 9.46 16.44
N SER A 276 17.95 8.35 16.42
CA SER A 276 17.01 8.01 17.49
C SER A 276 17.68 7.79 18.85
N LYS A 277 18.96 7.38 18.87
CA LYS A 277 19.75 7.25 20.10
C LYS A 277 20.21 8.60 20.67
N THR A 278 20.43 9.58 19.80
CA THR A 278 21.01 10.88 20.16
C THR A 278 19.94 11.97 20.34
N ASP A 279 18.81 11.85 19.66
CA ASP A 279 17.69 12.78 19.68
C ASP A 279 16.40 12.04 20.09
N PHE A 280 16.16 11.97 21.40
CA PHE A 280 15.00 11.29 21.96
C PHE A 280 13.67 11.96 21.54
N SER A 281 13.68 13.28 21.31
CA SER A 281 12.51 14.01 20.78
C SER A 281 12.16 13.52 19.39
N PHE A 282 13.15 13.31 18.52
CA PHE A 282 12.92 12.72 17.20
C PHE A 282 12.37 11.30 17.28
N LEU A 283 12.87 10.45 18.18
CA LEU A 283 12.33 9.11 18.37
C LEU A 283 10.84 9.15 18.76
N LEU A 284 10.47 9.99 19.73
CA LEU A 284 9.10 10.04 20.25
C LEU A 284 8.12 10.72 19.28
N PHE A 285 8.51 11.83 18.67
CA PHE A 285 7.59 12.71 17.92
C PHE A 285 7.96 12.89 16.43
N GLY A 286 8.98 12.19 15.92
CA GLY A 286 9.38 12.20 14.50
C GLY A 286 10.07 13.50 14.07
N ASN A 287 10.03 13.86 12.79
CA ASN A 287 10.60 15.11 12.25
C ASN A 287 9.52 16.06 11.73
N GLY A 288 8.27 15.58 11.69
CA GLY A 288 7.13 16.24 11.08
C GLY A 288 6.71 15.57 9.77
N PRO A 289 5.39 15.52 9.46
CA PRO A 289 4.87 14.92 8.24
C PRO A 289 5.50 15.49 6.97
N GLY A 290 5.91 14.63 6.04
CA GLY A 290 6.42 15.09 4.75
C GLY A 290 7.85 15.65 4.80
N THR A 291 8.60 15.48 5.89
CA THR A 291 9.90 16.15 6.08
C THR A 291 11.11 15.23 6.09
N PHE A 292 10.93 13.92 5.94
CA PHE A 292 12.04 12.96 5.98
C PHE A 292 12.01 12.07 4.74
N ASN A 293 11.27 10.96 4.77
CA ASN A 293 11.39 9.91 3.76
C ASN A 293 10.03 9.48 3.17
N SER A 294 8.98 10.28 3.36
CA SER A 294 7.71 10.06 2.67
C SER A 294 7.78 10.51 1.21
N ARG A 295 6.86 9.99 0.40
CA ARG A 295 6.62 10.51 -0.96
C ARG A 295 6.32 12.01 -0.96
N SER A 296 5.63 12.51 0.06
CA SER A 296 5.37 13.93 0.24
C SER A 296 6.67 14.74 0.32
N SER A 297 7.67 14.23 1.05
CA SER A 297 9.01 14.82 1.13
C SER A 297 9.66 14.90 -0.25
N PHE A 298 9.74 13.79 -0.98
CA PHE A 298 10.39 13.78 -2.30
C PHE A 298 9.68 14.65 -3.34
N LEU A 299 8.34 14.66 -3.35
CA LEU A 299 7.57 15.47 -4.30
C LEU A 299 7.73 16.98 -4.09
N LEU A 300 7.96 17.41 -2.85
CA LEU A 300 8.06 18.84 -2.50
C LEU A 300 9.49 19.35 -2.43
N ASN A 301 10.46 18.48 -2.15
CA ASN A 301 11.83 18.87 -1.89
C ASN A 301 12.69 18.88 -3.16
N GLY A 302 12.24 19.63 -4.17
CA GLY A 302 12.99 20.13 -5.33
C GLY A 302 13.50 19.10 -6.34
N ASP A 303 14.15 18.05 -5.87
CA ASP A 303 14.91 17.12 -6.69
C ASP A 303 14.01 16.19 -7.51
N TYR A 304 12.81 15.85 -7.03
CA TYR A 304 11.82 15.07 -7.80
C TYR A 304 10.59 15.87 -8.23
N SER A 305 10.59 17.17 -7.95
CA SER A 305 9.47 18.05 -8.32
C SER A 305 9.56 18.43 -9.80
N THR A 306 8.86 17.68 -10.66
CA THR A 306 8.65 18.06 -12.07
C THR A 306 7.61 19.17 -12.22
N ASN A 307 6.78 19.41 -11.19
CA ASN A 307 5.72 20.41 -11.23
C ASN A 307 6.26 21.83 -11.03
N PHE A 308 5.91 22.75 -11.93
CA PHE A 308 6.31 24.15 -11.89
C PHE A 308 5.94 24.86 -10.57
N ILE A 309 4.82 24.48 -9.95
CA ILE A 309 4.33 25.05 -8.68
C ILE A 309 5.29 24.73 -7.52
N PHE A 310 5.88 23.53 -7.52
CA PHE A 310 6.71 23.03 -6.42
C PHE A 310 8.22 23.16 -6.71
N LYS A 311 8.62 23.33 -7.98
CA LYS A 311 10.02 23.48 -8.42
C LYS A 311 10.71 24.71 -7.82
N LYS A 312 9.95 25.77 -7.48
CA LYS A 312 10.48 26.98 -6.82
C LYS A 312 10.68 26.83 -5.31
N ASN A 313 10.15 25.77 -4.70
CA ASN A 313 10.17 25.59 -3.26
C ASN A 313 11.38 24.74 -2.85
N LYS A 314 12.45 25.39 -2.37
CA LYS A 314 13.67 24.70 -1.89
C LYS A 314 13.68 24.42 -0.37
N SER A 315 12.54 24.59 0.30
CA SER A 315 12.44 24.44 1.76
C SER A 315 12.47 22.96 2.16
N MET A 316 13.66 22.35 2.12
CA MET A 316 13.91 21.02 2.65
C MET A 316 14.19 21.12 4.14
N SER A 317 13.71 20.15 4.92
CA SER A 317 14.15 20.02 6.31
C SER A 317 15.65 19.70 6.35
N TYR A 318 16.32 20.07 7.45
CA TYR A 318 17.73 19.75 7.66
C TYR A 318 18.00 18.25 7.50
N LYS A 319 17.20 17.39 8.16
CA LYS A 319 17.36 15.93 8.11
C LYS A 319 17.09 15.34 6.71
N MET A 320 16.17 15.91 5.93
CA MET A 320 16.00 15.51 4.52
C MET A 320 17.27 15.80 3.71
N LYS A 321 17.83 17.01 3.87
CA LYS A 321 19.00 17.47 3.12
C LYS A 321 20.26 16.69 3.46
N THR A 322 20.49 16.37 4.73
CA THR A 322 21.74 15.74 5.20
C THR A 322 21.73 14.22 5.16
N ILE A 323 20.56 13.57 5.30
CA ILE A 323 20.48 12.10 5.41
C ILE A 323 19.85 11.48 4.17
N ILE A 324 18.73 12.02 3.70
CA ILE A 324 17.93 11.37 2.67
C ILE A 324 18.41 11.72 1.27
N LEU A 325 18.64 13.01 0.99
CA LEU A 325 19.05 13.49 -0.33
C LEU A 325 20.40 12.88 -0.81
N PRO A 326 21.42 12.68 0.05
CA PRO A 326 22.64 11.98 -0.36
C PRO A 326 22.40 10.51 -0.70
N LEU A 327 21.40 9.88 -0.06
CA LEU A 327 21.01 8.50 -0.33
C LEU A 327 20.11 8.39 -1.56
N TRP A 328 19.37 9.42 -1.96
CA TRP A 328 18.47 9.32 -3.12
C TRP A 328 18.16 10.69 -3.74
N ASN A 329 18.68 10.89 -4.95
CA ASN A 329 18.51 12.08 -5.79
C ASN A 329 18.43 11.66 -7.26
N GLN A 330 18.02 12.60 -8.13
CA GLN A 330 17.84 12.32 -9.57
C GLN A 330 19.07 11.71 -10.22
N LYS A 331 20.25 12.24 -9.89
CA LYS A 331 21.55 11.78 -10.41
C LYS A 331 21.82 10.32 -10.07
N ILE A 332 21.45 9.87 -8.87
CA ILE A 332 21.64 8.46 -8.51
C ILE A 332 20.57 7.59 -9.16
N SER A 333 19.31 8.05 -9.24
CA SER A 333 18.24 7.27 -9.87
C SER A 333 18.42 7.09 -11.38
N SER A 334 19.18 7.96 -12.05
CA SER A 334 19.52 7.79 -13.47
C SER A 334 20.60 6.73 -13.73
N ILE A 335 21.28 6.22 -12.69
CA ILE A 335 22.29 5.17 -12.85
C ILE A 335 21.59 3.81 -13.00
N ARG A 336 21.76 3.18 -14.16
CA ARG A 336 21.17 1.87 -14.49
C ARG A 336 21.53 0.81 -13.43
N GLY A 337 20.54 0.10 -12.91
CA GLY A 337 20.72 -0.97 -11.92
C GLY A 337 20.90 -0.49 -10.48
N LYS A 338 21.00 0.82 -10.24
CA LYS A 338 20.98 1.40 -8.87
C LYS A 338 19.58 1.79 -8.40
N ASP A 339 18.56 1.62 -9.24
CA ASP A 339 17.17 1.98 -9.01
C ASP A 339 16.33 0.88 -8.34
N GLY A 340 16.89 -0.33 -8.14
CA GLY A 340 16.19 -1.46 -7.53
C GLY A 340 15.75 -1.23 -6.07
N VAL A 341 14.76 -2.01 -5.61
CA VAL A 341 14.10 -1.88 -4.29
C VAL A 341 15.07 -1.91 -3.09
N LYS A 342 16.20 -2.60 -3.20
CA LYS A 342 17.25 -2.63 -2.15
C LYS A 342 17.98 -1.28 -2.01
N ASN A 343 18.05 -0.51 -3.09
CA ASN A 343 18.77 0.75 -3.19
C ASN A 343 17.84 1.96 -3.11
N GLN A 344 16.53 1.78 -3.24
CA GLN A 344 15.55 2.80 -2.90
C GLN A 344 15.48 2.93 -1.37
N PRO A 345 15.90 4.05 -0.76
CA PRO A 345 15.80 4.23 0.67
C PRO A 345 14.36 4.57 1.07
N PHE A 346 13.34 4.02 0.41
CA PHE A 346 11.95 4.21 0.81
C PHE A 346 11.53 3.08 1.74
N SER A 347 10.93 3.44 2.87
CA SER A 347 10.29 2.50 3.78
C SER A 347 9.10 3.18 4.44
N SER A 348 7.90 2.63 4.27
CA SER A 348 6.70 3.15 4.93
C SER A 348 6.83 3.08 6.45
N PHE A 349 7.54 2.08 6.97
CA PHE A 349 7.80 1.93 8.40
C PHE A 349 8.70 3.05 8.92
N ILE A 350 9.86 3.25 8.28
CA ILE A 350 10.77 4.35 8.66
C ILE A 350 10.11 5.70 8.42
N SER A 351 9.44 5.92 7.29
CA SER A 351 8.71 7.16 7.02
C SER A 351 7.68 7.44 8.11
N THR A 352 6.94 6.44 8.59
CA THR A 352 5.94 6.66 9.64
C THR A 352 6.59 6.99 10.98
N LEU A 353 7.60 6.23 11.40
CA LEU A 353 8.32 6.49 12.65
C LEU A 353 9.11 7.80 12.63
N SER A 354 9.89 8.04 11.59
CA SER A 354 10.74 9.23 11.46
C SER A 354 9.96 10.51 11.21
N GLU A 355 8.74 10.48 10.66
CA GLU A 355 7.94 11.70 10.43
C GLU A 355 6.93 11.95 11.55
N TYR A 356 6.30 10.91 12.10
CA TYR A 356 5.24 11.05 13.11
C TYR A 356 5.65 10.58 14.51
N GLY A 357 6.78 9.89 14.64
CA GLY A 357 7.30 9.41 15.92
C GLY A 357 6.74 8.07 16.38
N LEU A 358 7.41 7.50 17.38
CA LEU A 358 7.03 6.25 18.03
C LEU A 358 5.65 6.36 18.70
N LEU A 359 5.31 7.52 19.30
CA LEU A 359 4.01 7.69 19.97
C LEU A 359 2.84 7.59 18.99
N PHE A 360 2.96 8.22 17.82
CA PHE A 360 1.96 8.09 16.76
C PHE A 360 1.81 6.63 16.32
N PHE A 361 2.95 5.95 16.14
CA PHE A 361 2.97 4.56 15.72
C PHE A 361 2.27 3.65 16.74
N LEU A 362 2.57 3.79 18.03
CA LEU A 362 1.94 3.05 19.12
C LEU A 362 0.43 3.34 19.19
N LEU A 363 0.02 4.60 19.06
CA LEU A 363 -1.38 5.00 19.06
C LEU A 363 -2.14 4.39 17.88
N PHE A 364 -1.55 4.44 16.68
CA PHE A 364 -2.09 3.80 15.48
C PHE A 364 -2.29 2.29 15.71
N PHE A 365 -1.29 1.59 16.23
CA PHE A 365 -1.37 0.15 16.50
C PHE A 365 -2.40 -0.18 17.59
N TYR A 366 -2.49 0.62 18.65
CA TYR A 366 -3.50 0.44 19.69
C TYR A 366 -4.93 0.50 19.11
N PHE A 367 -5.24 1.57 18.35
CA PHE A 367 -6.55 1.71 17.73
C PHE A 367 -6.81 0.64 16.66
N PHE A 368 -5.78 0.24 15.92
CA PHE A 368 -5.86 -0.86 14.97
C PHE A 368 -6.28 -2.18 15.63
N ILE A 369 -5.59 -2.57 16.72
CA ILE A 369 -5.90 -3.81 17.45
C ILE A 369 -7.32 -3.74 18.02
N LYS A 370 -7.71 -2.61 18.62
CA LYS A 370 -9.08 -2.40 19.13
C LYS A 370 -10.11 -2.57 18.01
N ARG A 371 -9.83 -2.05 16.82
CA ARG A 371 -10.70 -2.14 15.64
C ARG A 371 -10.86 -3.58 15.16
N ILE A 372 -9.75 -4.30 15.03
CA ILE A 372 -9.75 -5.70 14.61
C ILE A 372 -10.59 -6.55 15.56
N LYS A 373 -10.36 -6.43 16.88
CA LYS A 373 -11.14 -7.16 17.90
C LYS A 373 -12.64 -6.93 17.75
N LYS A 374 -13.05 -5.67 17.51
CA LYS A 374 -14.46 -5.32 17.28
C LYS A 374 -15.02 -5.93 15.99
N PHE A 375 -14.21 -6.08 14.95
CA PHE A 375 -14.62 -6.68 13.68
C PHE A 375 -14.80 -8.19 13.79
N ILE A 376 -13.94 -8.88 14.53
CA ILE A 376 -14.00 -10.34 14.73
C ILE A 376 -15.14 -10.76 15.66
N ALA A 377 -15.51 -9.90 16.61
CA ALA A 377 -16.63 -10.15 17.52
C ALA A 377 -18.00 -10.07 16.81
N PHE A 378 -18.03 -9.59 15.57
CA PHE A 378 -19.19 -9.49 14.69
C PHE A 378 -19.19 -10.66 13.71
#